data_AF-A0A482WQP2-F1
#
_entry.id   AF-A0A482WQP2-F1
#
_cell.length_a   1.000
_cell.length_b   1.000
_cell.length_c   1.000
_cell.angle_alpha   90.00
_cell.angle_beta   90.00
_cell.angle_gamma   90.00
#
_symmetry.space_group_name_H-M   'P 1'
#
loop_
_entity.id
_entity.type
_entity.pdbx_description
1 polymer ?
#
loop_
_entity_poly.entity_id
_entity_poly.type
_entity_poly.pdbx_seq_one_letter_code
_entity_poly.pdbx_strand_id
1 'polypeptide(L)' 'MSVGRQQVLRLYKDLLKYGQNLKFTDKAYFEQRIKSEFKKHKSLEKPSDKQFHFERGQQLLINARIL' A
#
# COMPACT_ATOMS: atom_id res chain seq x y z
N MET A 1 5.76 -13.16 11.92
CA MET A 1 4.83 -12.13 12.42
C MET A 1 3.68 -12.01 11.42
N SER A 2 2.43 -12.20 11.84
CA SER A 2 1.26 -12.09 10.94
C SER A 2 0.88 -10.62 10.77
N VAL A 3 0.78 -10.12 9.53
CA VAL A 3 0.28 -8.75 9.27
C VAL A 3 -1.14 -8.60 9.81
N GLY A 4 -1.32 -7.66 10.74
CA GLY A 4 -2.62 -7.34 11.32
C GLY A 4 -3.43 -6.37 10.45
N ARG A 5 -4.76 -6.42 10.57
CA ARG A 5 -5.68 -5.51 9.85
C ARG A 5 -5.32 -4.03 10.04
N GLN A 6 -4.95 -3.63 11.25
CA GLN A 6 -4.57 -2.24 11.55
C GLN A 6 -3.32 -1.81 10.79
N GLN A 7 -2.32 -2.69 10.67
CA GLN A 7 -1.10 -2.40 9.93
C GLN A 7 -1.39 -2.21 8.44
N VAL A 8 -2.25 -3.06 7.86
CA VAL A 8 -2.70 -2.92 6.46
C VAL A 8 -3.42 -1.59 6.23
N LEU A 9 -4.31 -1.20 7.14
CA LEU A 9 -5.04 0.07 7.03
C LEU A 9 -4.14 1.29 7.18
N ARG A 10 -3.11 1.20 8.03
CA ARG A 10 -2.10 2.24 8.17
C ARG A 10 -1.30 2.39 6.88
N LEU A 11 -0.80 1.28 6.34
CA LEU A 11 -0.08 1.26 5.06
C LEU A 11 -0.93 1.86 3.93
N TYR A 12 -2.21 1.51 3.85
CA TYR A 12 -3.12 2.09 2.86
C TYR A 12 -3.20 3.62 2.96
N LYS A 13 -3.37 4.16 4.18
CA LYS A 13 -3.42 5.62 4.41
C LYS A 13 -2.10 6.29 4.07
N ASP A 14 -0.98 5.68 4.46
CA ASP A 14 0.36 6.23 4.20
C ASP A 14 0.67 6.27 2.70
N LEU A 15 0.27 5.24 1.94
CA LEU A 15 0.38 5.22 0.47
C LEU A 15 -0.46 6.32 -0.19
N LEU A 16 -1.70 6.53 0.27
CA LEU A 16 -2.53 7.63 -0.26
C LEU A 16 -1.93 9.00 0.04
N LYS A 17 -1.41 9.20 1.26
CA LYS A 17 -0.72 10.44 1.65
C LYS A 17 0.53 10.66 0.81
N TYR A 18 1.31 9.61 0.55
CA TYR A 18 2.44 9.68 -0.37
C TYR A 18 2.00 10.12 -1.78
N GLY A 19 0.92 9.52 -2.29
CA GLY A 19 0.36 9.86 -3.60
C GLY A 19 0.05 11.34 -3.78
N GLN A 20 -0.37 12.03 -2.72
CA GLN A 20 -0.64 13.47 -2.75
C GLN A 20 0.63 14.31 -2.96
N ASN A 21 1.79 13.81 -2.56
CA ASN A 21 3.09 14.48 -2.66
C ASN A 21 3.82 14.20 -3.99
N LEU A 22 3.28 13.34 -4.85
CA LEU A 22 3.84 13.05 -6.17
C LEU A 22 3.82 14.31 -7.05
N LYS A 23 4.96 14.64 -7.66
CA LYS A 23 5.12 15.79 -8.56
C LYS A 23 4.96 15.44 -10.03
N PHE A 24 5.43 14.27 -10.44
CA PHE A 24 5.55 13.86 -11.85
C PHE A 24 4.64 12.69 -12.22
N THR A 25 3.63 12.42 -11.40
CA THR A 25 2.70 11.31 -11.60
C THR A 25 1.28 11.85 -11.48
N ASP A 26 0.38 11.35 -12.31
CA ASP A 26 -1.05 11.60 -12.16
C ASP A 26 -1.53 11.04 -10.81
N LYS A 27 -1.96 11.95 -9.94
CA LYS A 27 -2.38 11.63 -8.57
C LYS A 27 -3.66 10.80 -8.56
N ALA A 28 -4.60 11.08 -9.46
CA ALA A 28 -5.86 10.36 -9.54
C ALA A 28 -5.60 8.92 -10.03
N TYR A 29 -4.73 8.77 -11.03
CA TYR A 29 -4.31 7.45 -11.50
C TYR A 29 -3.62 6.65 -10.39
N PHE A 30 -2.68 7.27 -9.67
CA PHE A 30 -1.99 6.62 -8.55
C PHE A 30 -2.98 6.16 -7.47
N GLU A 31 -3.87 7.04 -7.02
CA GLU A 31 -4.88 6.73 -6.02
C GLU A 31 -5.80 5.58 -6.46
N GLN A 32 -6.28 5.62 -7.71
CA GLN A 32 -7.12 4.56 -8.25
C GLN A 32 -6.36 3.23 -8.33
N ARG A 33 -5.07 3.25 -8.66
CA ARG A 33 -4.22 2.06 -8.71
C ARG A 33 -4.05 1.44 -7.33
N ILE A 34 -3.78 2.24 -6.30
CA ILE A 34 -3.68 1.77 -4.91
C ILE A 34 -5.02 1.17 -4.45
N LYS A 35 -6.14 1.87 -4.66
CA LYS A 35 -7.49 1.35 -4.31
C LYS A 35 -7.78 0.01 -4.99
N SER A 36 -7.44 -0.11 -6.27
CA SER A 36 -7.69 -1.32 -7.06
C SER A 36 -6.87 -2.50 -6.56
N GLU A 37 -5.59 -2.30 -6.22
CA GLU A 37 -4.75 -3.37 -5.66
C GLU A 37 -5.28 -3.86 -4.31
N PHE A 38 -5.57 -2.95 -3.38
CA PHE A 38 -6.12 -3.34 -2.07
C PHE A 38 -7.49 -4.03 -2.19
N LYS A 39 -8.32 -3.63 -3.16
CA LYS A 39 -9.60 -4.29 -3.43
C LYS A 39 -9.40 -5.68 -4.01
N LYS A 40 -8.50 -5.85 -4.99
CA LYS A 40 -8.19 -7.13 -5.65
C LYS A 40 -7.68 -8.16 -4.65
N HIS A 41 -6.86 -7.72 -3.70
CA HIS A 41 -6.21 -8.58 -2.71
C HIS A 41 -6.88 -8.59 -1.33
N LYS A 42 -8.09 -8.03 -1.21
CA LYS A 42 -8.83 -7.94 0.06
C LYS A 42 -9.14 -9.31 0.67
N SER A 43 -9.41 -10.30 -0.18
CA SER A 43 -9.77 -11.67 0.20
C SER A 43 -8.60 -12.65 0.07
N LEU A 44 -7.35 -12.15 0.12
CA LEU A 44 -6.22 -13.05 0.26
C LEU A 44 -6.36 -13.80 1.58
N GLU A 45 -6.29 -15.13 1.55
CA GLU A 45 -6.35 -15.97 2.75
C GLU A 45 -4.94 -16.41 3.18
N LYS A 46 -4.05 -16.64 2.22
CA LYS A 46 -2.67 -17.10 2.46
C LYS A 46 -1.87 -16.05 3.23
N PRO A 47 -1.34 -16.38 4.43
CA PRO A 47 -0.54 -15.44 5.22
C PRO A 47 0.75 -14.98 4.52
N SER A 48 1.39 -15.86 3.75
CA SER A 48 2.57 -15.55 2.92
C SER A 48 2.30 -14.43 1.93
N ASP A 49 1.15 -14.50 1.27
CA ASP A 49 0.79 -13.56 0.21
C ASP A 49 0.45 -12.20 0.84
N LYS A 50 -0.26 -12.20 1.97
CA LYS A 50 -0.51 -10.98 2.76
C LYS A 50 0.81 -10.30 3.16
N GLN A 51 1.77 -11.07 3.65
CA GLN A 51 3.08 -10.57 4.04
C GLN A 51 3.82 -9.96 2.85
N PHE A 52 3.88 -10.68 1.73
CA PHE A 52 4.54 -10.21 0.51
C PHE A 52 3.97 -8.88 0.00
N HIS A 53 2.64 -8.77 -0.11
CA HIS A 53 1.99 -7.55 -0.57
C HIS A 53 2.20 -6.39 0.41
N PHE A 54 2.19 -6.68 1.71
CA PHE A 54 2.41 -5.69 2.76
C PHE A 54 3.85 -5.15 2.71
N GLU A 55 4.85 -6.02 2.65
CA GLU A 55 6.27 -5.64 2.53
C GLU A 55 6.54 -4.85 1.25
N ARG A 56 5.95 -5.27 0.13
CA ARG A 56 6.04 -4.53 -1.13
C ARG A 56 5.52 -3.10 -1.01
N GLY A 57 4.39 -2.91 -0.33
CA GLY A 57 3.86 -1.57 -0.07
C GLY A 57 4.76 -0.74 0.84
N GLN A 58 5.35 -1.35 1.88
CA GLN A 58 6.30 -0.67 2.75
C GLN A 58 7.56 -0.25 2.00
N GLN A 59 8.13 -1.12 1.16
CA GLN A 59 9.31 -0.79 0.35
C GLN A 59 9.10 0.45 -0.51
N LEU A 60 7.90 0.63 -1.06
CA LEU A 60 7.57 1.84 -1.82
C LEU A 60 7.66 3.11 -0.96
N LEU A 61 7.18 3.07 0.28
CA LEU A 61 7.28 4.18 1.22
C LEU A 61 8.71 4.40 1.74
N ILE A 62 9.48 3.33 1.97
CA ILE A 62 10.89 3.40 2.38
C ILE A 62 11.72 4.06 1.26
N ASN A 63 11.53 3.64 0.01
CA ASN A 63 12.21 4.21 -1.14
C ASN A 63 11.84 5.68 -1.33
N ALA A 64 10.60 6.05 -0.99
CA ALA A 64 10.16 7.44 -0.97
C ALA A 64 10.65 8.24 0.27
N ARG A 65 11.35 7.59 1.22
CA ARG A 65 11.84 8.17 2.50
C ARG A 65 10.74 8.72 3.40
N ILE A 66 9.60 8.04 3.46
CA ILE A 66 8.40 8.47 4.21
C ILE A 66 8.25 7.74 5.56
N LEU A 67 8.95 6.62 5.71
CA LEU A 67 9.02 5.80 6.92
C LEU A 67 10.36 5.96 7.64
#